data_AF-A0A6S6TAJ7-F1
#
_entry.id   AF-A0A6S6TAJ7-F1
#
_cell.length_a   1.000
_cell.length_b   1.000
_cell.length_c   1.000
_cell.angle_alpha   90.00
_cell.angle_beta   90.00
_cell.angle_gamma   90.00
#
_symmetry.space_group_name_H-M   'P 1'
#
loop_
_entity.id
_entity.type
_entity.pdbx_description
1 polymer ?
#
loop_
_entity_poly.entity_id
_entity_poly.type
_entity_poly.pdbx_seq_one_letter_code
_entity_poly.pdbx_strand_id
1 'polypeptide(L)'
;MSESQSILTDRFGRRITYVRMSVTDRCDFRCVYCMDEKMTFVPREQLLTLEEMARLGRAFVQLGVNKIRLTGGEPLTRRNVIQLFDDLGHLDGLKDFTLTTNGSQLPKYAQQLKDAGVTRINISLDTLDAQRFSDLTRIGKIEQTLN
;
A
#
# COMPACT_ATOMS: atom_id res chain seq x y z
N MET A 1 -9.96 -36.01 1.79
CA MET A 1 -8.50 -35.82 1.82
C MET A 1 -8.27 -34.38 2.24
N SER A 2 -7.76 -34.16 3.45
CA SER A 2 -7.49 -32.83 3.99
C SER A 2 -6.25 -32.29 3.30
N GLU A 3 -6.41 -31.41 2.31
CA GLU A 3 -5.29 -30.65 1.77
C GLU A 3 -4.64 -29.86 2.91
N SER A 4 -3.46 -30.30 3.32
CA SER A 4 -2.60 -29.56 4.24
C SER A 4 -2.27 -28.22 3.57
N GLN A 5 -2.98 -27.15 3.95
CA GLN A 5 -2.58 -25.78 3.59
C GLN A 5 -1.11 -25.60 3.99
N SER A 6 -0.25 -25.41 2.99
CA SER A 6 1.19 -25.24 3.20
C SER A 6 1.43 -23.85 3.79
N ILE A 7 1.43 -23.78 5.12
CA ILE A 7 1.70 -22.55 5.86
C ILE A 7 3.16 -22.14 5.63
N LEU A 8 3.37 -20.93 5.11
CA LEU A 8 4.70 -20.38 4.91
C LEU A 8 5.40 -20.16 6.25
N THR A 9 6.43 -20.95 6.52
CA THR A 9 7.22 -20.91 7.75
C THR A 9 8.69 -20.78 7.40
N ASP A 10 9.40 -19.85 8.05
CA ASP A 10 10.83 -19.69 7.82
C ASP A 10 11.69 -20.66 8.64
N ARG A 11 13.01 -20.58 8.47
CA ARG A 11 13.98 -21.45 9.16
C ARG A 11 14.04 -21.25 10.68
N PHE A 12 13.46 -20.18 11.20
CA PHE A 12 13.35 -19.89 12.63
C PHE A 12 11.99 -20.30 13.21
N GLY A 13 11.13 -20.96 12.41
CA GLY A 13 9.81 -21.40 12.84
C GLY A 13 8.76 -20.28 12.87
N ARG A 14 9.04 -19.10 12.29
CA ARG A 14 8.07 -17.99 12.25
C ARG A 14 7.10 -18.22 11.10
N ARG A 15 5.79 -18.18 11.41
CA ARG A 15 4.73 -18.23 10.40
C ARG A 15 4.59 -16.87 9.72
N ILE A 16 4.69 -16.84 8.40
CA ILE A 16 4.50 -15.64 7.61
C ILE A 16 3.00 -15.42 7.43
N THR A 17 2.46 -14.47 8.20
CA THR A 17 1.03 -14.13 8.20
C THR A 17 0.73 -12.78 7.55
N TYR A 18 1.78 -12.02 7.24
CA TYR A 18 1.69 -10.63 6.81
C TYR A 18 2.64 -10.33 5.67
N VAL A 19 2.11 -9.73 4.60
CA VAL A 19 2.88 -9.24 3.46
C VAL A 19 2.69 -7.74 3.29
N ARG A 20 3.80 -7.03 3.08
CA ARG A 20 3.81 -5.62 2.69
C ARG A 20 4.25 -5.52 1.23
N MET A 21 3.42 -4.94 0.38
CA MET A 21 3.70 -4.79 -1.04
C MET A 21 3.86 -3.31 -1.39
N SER A 22 5.01 -2.96 -1.94
CA SER A 22 5.28 -1.63 -2.48
C SER A 22 4.76 -1.57 -3.91
N VAL A 23 3.70 -0.78 -4.14
CA VAL A 23 3.08 -0.68 -5.47
C VAL A 23 3.80 0.33 -6.36
N THR A 24 4.49 1.32 -5.79
CA THR A 24 5.24 2.30 -6.59
C THR A 24 6.36 2.90 -5.76
N ASP A 25 7.36 3.46 -6.42
CA ASP A 25 8.42 4.29 -5.85
C ASP A 25 8.11 5.80 -5.95
N ARG A 26 7.04 6.18 -6.66
CA ARG A 26 6.61 7.56 -6.85
C ARG A 26 5.74 8.02 -5.69
N CYS A 27 5.92 9.28 -5.31
CA CYS A 27 5.14 9.96 -4.29
C CYS A 27 4.79 11.36 -4.80
N ASP A 28 3.66 11.91 -4.38
CA ASP A 28 3.27 13.30 -4.62
C ASP A 28 3.77 14.26 -3.53
N PHE A 29 4.40 13.75 -2.46
CA PHE A 29 5.19 14.53 -1.49
C PHE A 29 6.71 14.28 -1.65
N ARG A 30 7.54 15.12 -1.01
CA ARG A 30 9.01 15.02 -0.99
C ARG A 30 9.55 15.14 0.43
N CYS A 31 9.06 14.28 1.32
CA CYS A 31 9.36 14.38 2.74
C CYS A 31 10.85 14.29 3.03
N VAL A 32 11.38 15.25 3.80
CA VAL A 32 12.83 15.43 4.04
C VAL A 32 13.53 14.19 4.61
N TYR A 33 12.81 13.36 5.37
CA TYR A 33 13.33 12.15 6.02
C TYR A 33 13.11 10.87 5.19
N CYS A 34 12.39 10.96 4.07
CA CYS A 34 11.96 9.79 3.30
C CYS A 34 12.51 9.80 1.87
N MET A 35 12.43 10.93 1.18
CA MET A 35 12.75 11.03 -0.23
C MET A 35 13.63 12.26 -0.51
N ASP A 36 14.66 12.07 -1.33
CA ASP A 36 15.46 13.17 -1.83
C ASP A 36 14.59 14.13 -2.65
N GLU A 37 14.97 15.40 -2.69
CA GLU A 37 14.30 16.40 -3.53
C GLU A 37 14.45 16.05 -5.02
N LYS A 38 15.61 15.52 -5.42
CA LYS A 38 15.89 15.06 -6.78
C LYS A 38 15.95 13.53 -6.83
N MET A 39 14.78 12.92 -7.00
CA MET A 39 14.65 11.46 -7.05
C MET A 39 14.82 10.90 -8.47
N THR A 40 15.64 9.86 -8.61
CA THR A 40 15.64 9.02 -9.82
C THR A 40 14.69 7.85 -9.59
N PHE A 41 13.55 7.85 -10.28
CA PHE A 41 12.57 6.77 -10.18
C PHE A 41 12.99 5.55 -11.00
N VAL A 42 12.66 4.38 -10.48
CA VAL A 42 12.78 3.10 -11.16
C VAL A 42 12.00 3.17 -12.49
N PRO A 43 12.61 2.72 -13.60
CA PRO A 43 11.91 2.59 -14.88
C PRO A 43 10.65 1.75 -14.71
N ARG A 44 9.54 2.18 -15.33
CA ARG A 44 8.24 1.52 -15.15
C ARG A 44 8.28 0.02 -15.48
N GLU A 45 9.07 -0.36 -16.46
CA GLU A 45 9.26 -1.74 -16.93
C GLU A 45 9.91 -2.66 -15.88
N GLN A 46 10.59 -2.09 -14.87
CA GLN A 46 11.20 -2.86 -13.78
C GLN A 46 10.29 -3.00 -12.57
N LEU A 47 9.12 -2.35 -12.56
CA LEU A 47 8.11 -2.52 -11.52
C LEU A 47 7.20 -3.69 -11.89
N LEU A 48 6.82 -4.50 -10.89
CA LEU A 48 5.79 -5.51 -11.07
C LEU A 48 4.50 -4.86 -11.59
N THR A 49 3.90 -5.47 -12.60
CA THR A 49 2.56 -5.14 -13.09
C THR A 49 1.51 -5.36 -11.99
N LEU A 50 0.32 -4.76 -12.13
CA LEU A 50 -0.73 -4.91 -11.11
C LEU A 50 -1.20 -6.38 -11.06
N GLU A 51 -1.24 -7.04 -12.21
CA GLU A 51 -1.61 -8.43 -12.40
C GLU A 51 -0.61 -9.38 -11.72
N GLU A 52 0.69 -9.12 -11.84
CA GLU A 52 1.74 -9.87 -11.12
C GLU A 52 1.60 -9.68 -9.60
N MET A 53 1.35 -8.45 -9.14
CA MET A 53 1.15 -8.19 -7.71
C MET A 53 -0.10 -8.92 -7.18
N ALA A 54 -1.20 -8.92 -7.94
CA ALA A 54 -2.41 -9.64 -7.60
C ALA A 54 -2.16 -11.16 -7.54
N ARG A 55 -1.41 -11.71 -8.51
CA ARG A 55 -0.99 -13.13 -8.52
C ARG A 55 -0.17 -13.48 -7.28
N LEU A 56 0.78 -12.63 -6.89
CA LEU A 56 1.58 -12.83 -5.67
C LEU A 56 0.72 -12.77 -4.41
N GLY A 57 -0.18 -11.78 -4.31
CA GLY A 57 -1.10 -11.65 -3.17
C GLY A 57 -1.96 -12.90 -2.99
N ARG A 58 -2.53 -13.42 -4.08
CA ARG A 58 -3.28 -14.70 -4.07
C ARG A 58 -2.44 -15.87 -3.57
N ALA A 59 -1.24 -16.03 -4.11
CA ALA A 59 -0.34 -17.11 -3.70
C ALA A 59 0.02 -17.02 -2.21
N PHE A 60 0.30 -15.82 -1.70
CA PHE A 60 0.59 -15.62 -0.29
C PHE A 60 -0.61 -15.96 0.61
N VAL A 61 -1.82 -15.55 0.23
CA VAL A 61 -3.03 -15.87 0.99
C VAL A 61 -3.28 -17.37 1.04
N GLN A 62 -3.09 -18.09 -0.08
CA GLN A 62 -3.15 -19.55 -0.13
C GLN A 62 -2.12 -20.22 0.79
N LEU A 63 -0.96 -19.59 1.00
CA LEU A 63 0.09 -20.04 1.92
C LEU A 63 -0.12 -19.60 3.38
N GLY A 64 -1.30 -19.07 3.72
CA GLY A 64 -1.69 -18.73 5.09
C GLY A 64 -1.45 -17.28 5.52
N VAL A 65 -1.06 -16.39 4.58
CA VAL A 65 -1.06 -14.95 4.85
C VAL A 65 -2.49 -14.48 4.98
N ASN A 66 -2.79 -13.80 6.09
CA ASN A 66 -4.13 -13.27 6.37
C ASN A 66 -4.15 -11.73 6.42
N LYS A 67 -3.00 -11.09 6.20
CA LYS A 67 -2.84 -9.65 6.17
C LYS A 67 -2.01 -9.20 4.97
N ILE A 68 -2.54 -8.24 4.23
CA ILE A 68 -1.82 -7.56 3.15
C ILE A 68 -1.85 -6.07 3.42
N ARG A 69 -0.68 -5.42 3.35
CA ARG A 69 -0.56 -3.96 3.35
C ARG A 69 -0.03 -3.47 2.02
N LEU A 70 -0.78 -2.61 1.35
CA LEU A 70 -0.28 -1.84 0.21
C LEU A 70 0.36 -0.54 0.67
N THR A 71 1.56 -0.27 0.15
CA THR A 71 2.43 0.89 0.45
C THR A 71 3.14 1.32 -0.83
N GLY A 72 4.02 2.31 -0.78
CA GLY A 72 5.00 2.57 -1.83
C GLY A 72 5.88 3.76 -1.47
N GLY A 73 6.04 4.66 -2.44
CA GLY A 73 5.87 6.09 -2.20
C GLY A 73 4.42 6.35 -1.80
N GLU A 74 3.65 7.02 -2.66
CA GLU A 74 2.20 7.18 -2.45
C GLU A 74 1.43 6.19 -3.34
N PRO A 75 0.80 5.13 -2.78
CA PRO A 75 0.13 4.10 -3.57
C PRO A 75 -0.90 4.64 -4.54
N LEU A 76 -1.67 5.64 -4.12
CA LEU A 76 -2.78 6.20 -4.89
C LEU A 76 -2.32 7.05 -6.08
N THR A 77 -1.02 7.33 -6.20
CA THR A 77 -0.44 7.96 -7.41
C THR A 77 -0.20 6.96 -8.55
N ARG A 78 -0.21 5.64 -8.26
CA ARG A 78 -0.03 4.63 -9.31
C ARG A 78 -1.28 4.54 -10.19
N ARG A 79 -1.08 4.69 -11.50
CA ARG A 79 -2.16 4.58 -12.49
C ARG A 79 -2.88 3.23 -12.36
N ASN A 80 -4.20 3.26 -12.40
CA ASN A 80 -5.11 2.11 -12.33
C ASN A 80 -4.99 1.27 -11.04
N VAL A 81 -4.37 1.80 -9.97
CA VAL A 81 -4.10 1.01 -8.75
C VAL A 81 -5.34 0.43 -8.10
N ILE A 82 -6.52 1.04 -8.27
CA ILE A 82 -7.80 0.52 -7.74
C ILE A 82 -8.06 -0.92 -8.21
N GLN A 83 -7.68 -1.28 -9.44
CA GLN A 83 -7.78 -2.66 -9.95
C GLN A 83 -7.08 -3.67 -9.03
N LEU A 84 -5.91 -3.32 -8.49
CA LEU A 84 -5.17 -4.19 -7.57
C LEU A 84 -5.89 -4.34 -6.23
N PHE A 85 -6.61 -3.31 -5.78
CA PHE A 85 -7.44 -3.43 -4.59
C PHE A 85 -8.62 -4.37 -4.84
N ASP A 86 -9.32 -4.20 -5.96
CA ASP A 86 -10.44 -5.06 -6.35
C ASP A 86 -10.02 -6.54 -6.45
N ASP A 87 -8.86 -6.80 -7.08
CA ASP A 87 -8.31 -8.14 -7.28
C ASP A 87 -7.86 -8.84 -5.98
N LEU A 88 -7.64 -8.07 -4.89
CA LEU A 88 -7.08 -8.58 -3.63
C LEU A 88 -8.06 -8.57 -2.46
N GLY A 89 -8.91 -7.54 -2.34
CA GLY A 89 -9.66 -7.31 -1.10
C GLY A 89 -10.77 -8.32 -0.83
N HIS A 90 -11.12 -9.16 -1.82
CA HIS A 90 -12.13 -10.21 -1.72
C HIS A 90 -11.54 -11.62 -1.66
N LEU A 91 -10.24 -11.75 -1.42
CA LEU A 91 -9.59 -13.06 -1.34
C LEU A 91 -10.00 -13.80 -0.07
N ASP A 92 -10.48 -15.04 -0.23
CA ASP A 92 -10.78 -15.94 0.88
C ASP A 92 -9.55 -16.16 1.77
N GLY A 93 -9.68 -15.86 3.06
CA GLY A 93 -8.60 -15.96 4.04
C GLY A 93 -7.85 -14.65 4.31
N LEU A 94 -8.02 -13.62 3.47
CA LEU A 94 -7.53 -12.28 3.75
C LEU A 94 -8.45 -11.60 4.75
N LYS A 95 -7.96 -11.35 5.97
CA LYS A 95 -8.74 -10.76 7.07
C LYS A 95 -8.46 -9.27 7.27
N ASP A 96 -7.24 -8.84 6.94
CA ASP A 96 -6.76 -7.49 7.18
C ASP A 96 -6.11 -6.96 5.89
N PHE A 97 -6.91 -6.25 5.10
CA PHE A 97 -6.43 -5.54 3.92
C PHE A 97 -6.25 -4.06 4.24
N THR A 98 -5.00 -3.60 4.28
CA THR A 98 -4.64 -2.26 4.73
C THR A 98 -3.96 -1.43 3.64
N LEU A 99 -4.32 -0.15 3.54
CA LEU A 99 -3.55 0.86 2.80
C LEU A 99 -2.72 1.72 3.77
N THR A 100 -1.46 2.04 3.42
CA THR A 100 -0.73 3.17 3.99
C THR A 100 -0.59 4.27 2.94
N THR A 101 -1.03 5.48 3.26
CA THR A 101 -1.07 6.63 2.35
C THR A 101 -0.77 7.93 3.13
N ASN A 102 -0.29 8.96 2.45
CA ASN A 102 -0.20 10.32 2.99
C ASN A 102 -1.57 11.03 3.02
N GLY A 103 -2.61 10.42 2.44
CA GLY A 103 -3.98 10.90 2.46
C GLY A 103 -4.36 11.85 1.32
N SER A 104 -3.41 12.37 0.54
CA SER A 104 -3.64 13.42 -0.49
C SER A 104 -4.69 13.05 -1.55
N GLN A 105 -4.82 11.75 -1.85
CA GLN A 105 -5.74 11.21 -2.84
C GLN A 105 -6.95 10.51 -2.23
N LEU A 106 -7.07 10.46 -0.90
CA LEU A 106 -8.17 9.76 -0.23
C LEU A 106 -9.56 10.33 -0.59
N PRO A 107 -9.79 11.65 -0.65
CA PRO A 107 -11.11 12.18 -1.03
C PRO A 107 -11.60 11.65 -2.39
N LYS A 108 -10.67 11.38 -3.31
CA LYS A 108 -10.97 10.84 -4.64
C LYS A 108 -11.27 9.34 -4.63
N TYR A 109 -10.57 8.56 -3.80
CA TYR A 109 -10.56 7.09 -3.88
C TYR A 109 -11.21 6.38 -2.70
N ALA A 110 -11.58 7.07 -1.62
CA ALA A 110 -12.04 6.46 -0.38
C ALA A 110 -13.20 5.48 -0.57
N GLN A 111 -14.21 5.87 -1.37
CA GLN A 111 -15.35 4.99 -1.64
C GLN A 111 -14.91 3.74 -2.42
N GLN A 112 -14.12 3.91 -3.48
CA GLN A 112 -13.61 2.78 -4.27
C GLN A 112 -12.74 1.83 -3.43
N LEU A 113 -11.92 2.35 -2.53
CA LEU A 113 -11.11 1.53 -1.62
C LEU A 113 -11.99 0.69 -0.69
N LYS A 114 -13.04 1.29 -0.13
CA LYS A 114 -13.99 0.58 0.72
C LYS A 114 -14.74 -0.51 -0.04
N ASP A 115 -15.23 -0.18 -1.24
CA ASP A 115 -15.94 -1.12 -2.11
C ASP A 115 -15.03 -2.26 -2.58
N ALA A 116 -13.74 -1.99 -2.76
CA ALA A 116 -12.72 -2.98 -3.09
C ALA A 116 -12.32 -3.88 -1.90
N GLY A 117 -12.92 -3.72 -0.72
CA GLY A 117 -12.64 -4.56 0.45
C GLY A 117 -11.48 -4.08 1.35
N VAL A 118 -11.03 -2.83 1.22
CA VAL A 118 -10.04 -2.27 2.16
C VAL A 118 -10.66 -2.13 3.55
N THR A 119 -10.08 -2.84 4.51
CA THR A 119 -10.57 -2.90 5.89
C THR A 119 -10.00 -1.81 6.80
N ARG A 120 -8.81 -1.28 6.47
CA ARG A 120 -8.13 -0.27 7.28
C ARG A 120 -7.26 0.65 6.44
N ILE A 121 -7.18 1.91 6.83
CA ILE A 121 -6.28 2.89 6.24
C ILE A 121 -5.39 3.46 7.34
N ASN A 122 -4.09 3.52 7.07
CA ASN A 122 -3.11 4.22 7.90
C ASN A 122 -2.72 5.50 7.16
N ILE A 123 -3.05 6.65 7.75
CA ILE A 123 -2.68 7.96 7.20
C ILE A 123 -1.39 8.44 7.87
N SER A 124 -0.38 8.74 7.05
CA SER A 124 0.87 9.36 7.49
C SER A 124 0.69 10.88 7.54
N LEU A 125 0.63 11.42 8.77
CA LEU A 125 0.49 12.85 9.04
C LEU A 125 1.40 13.21 10.22
N ASP A 126 2.58 13.77 9.93
CA ASP A 126 3.63 13.95 10.95
C ASP A 126 3.43 15.19 11.84
N THR A 127 2.55 16.11 11.44
CA THR A 127 2.26 17.34 12.17
C THR A 127 0.90 17.89 11.75
N LEU A 128 0.22 18.56 12.68
CA LEU A 128 -1.00 19.33 12.43
C LEU A 128 -0.73 20.82 12.15
N ASP A 129 0.51 21.27 12.37
CA ASP A 129 0.95 22.62 12.02
C ASP A 129 1.24 22.72 10.52
N ALA A 130 0.55 23.62 9.83
CA ALA A 130 0.62 23.76 8.37
C ALA A 130 2.00 24.17 7.86
N GLN A 131 2.69 25.08 8.56
CA GLN A 131 4.02 25.53 8.16
C GLN A 131 5.02 24.38 8.30
N ARG A 132 5.02 23.70 9.45
CA ARG A 132 5.86 22.53 9.70
C ARG A 132 5.55 21.39 8.73
N PHE A 133 4.28 21.21 8.34
CA PHE A 133 3.89 20.22 7.33
C PHE A 133 4.53 20.54 5.98
N SER A 134 4.45 21.80 5.55
CA SER A 134 5.08 22.28 4.31
C SER A 134 6.60 22.08 4.36
N ASP A 135 7.25 22.44 5.47
CA ASP A 135 8.70 22.30 5.64
C ASP A 135 9.13 20.82 5.59
N LEU A 136 8.35 19.93 6.23
CA LEU A 136 8.64 18.50 6.26
C LEU A 136 8.40 17.83 4.91
N THR A 137 7.31 18.14 4.22
CA THR A 137 6.90 17.49 2.96
C THR A 137 7.45 18.16 1.70
N ARG A 138 8.03 19.36 1.85
CA ARG A 138 8.49 20.34 0.84
C ARG A 138 7.40 20.88 -0.08
N ILE A 139 6.61 19.99 -0.68
CA ILE A 139 5.60 20.32 -1.70
C ILE A 139 4.17 19.97 -1.30
N GLY A 140 3.99 19.30 -0.16
CA GLY A 140 2.68 18.89 0.34
C GLY A 140 1.93 20.04 0.99
N LYS A 141 0.60 19.99 0.93
CA LYS A 141 -0.29 20.91 1.63
C LYS A 141 -1.17 20.12 2.60
N ILE A 142 -1.22 20.55 3.86
CA ILE A 142 -1.90 19.79 4.92
C ILE A 142 -3.40 19.63 4.64
N GLU A 143 -3.99 20.60 3.94
CA GLU A 143 -5.38 20.60 3.51
C GLU A 143 -5.71 19.43 2.59
N GLN A 144 -4.73 18.90 1.83
CA GLN A 144 -4.93 17.74 0.96
C GLN A 144 -5.09 16.43 1.76
N THR A 145 -4.57 16.39 2.99
CA THR A 145 -4.66 15.23 3.88
C THR A 145 -5.86 15.33 4.83
N LEU A 146 -6.24 16.55 5.23
CA LEU A 146 -7.28 16.78 6.24
C LEU A 146 -8.70 17.05 5.70
N ASN A 147 -8.83 17.51 4.45
CA ASN A 147 -10.12 17.85 3.84
C ASN A 147 -10.51 16.84 2.74
#